data_AF-A0A952A239-F1
#
_entry.id   AF-A0A952A239-F1
#
_cell.length_a   1.000
_cell.length_b   1.000
_cell.length_c   1.000
_cell.angle_alpha   90.00
_cell.angle_beta   90.00
_cell.angle_gamma   90.00
#
_symmetry.space_group_name_H-M   'P 1'
#
loop_
_entity.id
_entity.type
_entity.pdbx_description
1 polymer ?
#
loop_
_entity_poly.entity_id
_entity_poly.type
_entity_poly.pdbx_seq_one_letter_code
_entity_poly.pdbx_strand_id
1 'polypeptide(L)'
;MATEKLPTQQPAKQSLLGSKLDSPVKPSLRFFLGGFLVVAVCILIGLALRLVFPKTAEPVQLRSDTVETLSSFYTNPADYETAFAEATASTSAQVPAYAAITSHHFLAKRLIARTMTGIDPTNVKTVIVISPDHFSALTDSAAFGVTTLARWETPFGELTTNPGQLEALATLEQIELSPSLFFTEHGVYTLVPFIKKQFPDANFVPMVLRSGDDYQQYAQLGRDLRQFFDPEETLLIISSDFSHLKTPDQAQRDDQQSIRALESHTLIDVPLIDSDCKVCMATLFGYLENLPTQFQLVENTDSFAISGQEPESVTSYVSGYFVADRSQTTFSPPLPLPLPTPLTTQSTSQKISLLFTGDVMLDRTIRQKMNQYGNEHVLRELVPLFRQYNFVIINLEGPITSNPSRSVGSTPGSPANFIFTFDPSVAKTLFDAGVSLVNLGNNHIRNFGEDGVQQTKQYLSEANIRFFGDTGSESESKDRVLLLEREGVRIGLTNYNQFTTDGLEHALADIAFVRPNVDLLIIYTHWGNEYVPAANAVIESQAHRFIDAGADLVVGSHPHVIQNTEEYRGKRIYYSLGNFIFDQYFSPETQQGLLVGVEVDPQTKEMRFTEYKVRLQPNGQTVLEN
;
A
#
# COMPACT_ATOMS: atom_id res chain seq x y z
N MET A 1 -4.13 45.91 -69.28
CA MET A 1 -3.10 44.86 -69.34
C MET A 1 -3.59 43.74 -68.42
N ALA A 2 -4.56 42.94 -68.90
CA ALA A 2 -4.41 41.53 -69.30
C ALA A 2 -4.12 40.61 -68.08
N THR A 3 -5.11 39.95 -67.45
CA THR A 3 -5.69 38.60 -67.77
C THR A 3 -4.61 37.58 -68.15
N GLU A 4 -4.50 36.34 -67.64
CA GLU A 4 -5.51 35.34 -67.29
C GLU A 4 -4.76 34.05 -66.81
N LYS A 5 -5.50 33.13 -66.14
CA LYS A 5 -5.42 31.65 -66.22
C LYS A 5 -4.37 30.83 -65.42
N LEU A 6 -4.92 30.06 -64.47
CA LEU A 6 -4.53 28.68 -64.12
C LEU A 6 -4.68 27.72 -65.32
N PRO A 7 -3.93 26.60 -65.33
CA PRO A 7 -4.64 25.32 -65.19
C PRO A 7 -3.91 24.23 -64.38
N THR A 8 -4.74 23.30 -63.90
CA THR A 8 -4.49 21.99 -63.27
C THR A 8 -3.95 20.92 -64.23
N GLN A 9 -3.11 19.99 -63.75
CA GLN A 9 -3.35 18.52 -63.68
C GLN A 9 -2.06 17.65 -63.66
N GLN A 10 -1.96 16.87 -62.57
CA GLN A 10 -1.58 15.45 -62.42
C GLN A 10 -0.23 14.84 -62.88
N PRO A 11 0.20 13.73 -62.22
CA PRO A 11 1.60 13.33 -62.10
C PRO A 11 2.04 12.28 -63.14
N ALA A 12 3.34 12.27 -63.40
CA ALA A 12 3.99 11.30 -64.27
C ALA A 12 4.07 9.89 -63.62
N LYS A 13 3.62 8.89 -64.37
CA LYS A 13 3.93 7.46 -64.22
C LYS A 13 4.95 7.06 -65.31
N GLN A 14 5.87 6.15 -64.97
CA GLN A 14 6.47 5.05 -65.76
C GLN A 14 7.90 4.79 -65.20
N SER A 15 8.44 3.58 -65.08
CA SER A 15 8.24 2.29 -65.78
C SER A 15 8.80 1.15 -64.88
N LEU A 16 8.06 0.06 -64.60
CA LEU A 16 8.01 -1.25 -65.31
C LEU A 16 9.22 -2.18 -65.13
N LEU A 17 8.92 -3.40 -64.67
CA LEU A 17 9.40 -4.76 -65.08
C LEU A 17 9.41 -5.67 -63.83
N GLY A 18 8.73 -6.82 -63.73
CA GLY A 18 7.85 -7.57 -64.62
C GLY A 18 7.59 -8.97 -64.04
N SER A 19 6.33 -9.45 -64.10
CA SER A 19 5.80 -10.82 -64.34
C SER A 19 6.45 -12.06 -63.67
N LYS A 20 5.76 -13.08 -63.15
CA LYS A 20 4.58 -13.83 -63.64
C LYS A 20 3.91 -14.64 -62.50
N LEU A 21 2.59 -14.85 -62.66
CA LEU A 21 1.77 -15.88 -62.00
C LEU A 21 1.99 -17.28 -62.61
N ASP A 22 1.75 -18.35 -61.83
CA ASP A 22 0.70 -19.35 -62.13
C ASP A 22 0.41 -20.29 -60.93
N SER A 23 -0.80 -20.84 -60.93
CA SER A 23 -1.66 -21.39 -59.86
C SER A 23 -1.43 -22.88 -59.39
N PRO A 24 -2.39 -23.60 -58.75
CA PRO A 24 -2.48 -23.85 -57.30
C PRO A 24 -2.35 -25.34 -56.89
N VAL A 25 -2.06 -25.65 -55.61
CA VAL A 25 -2.09 -27.04 -55.09
C VAL A 25 -2.98 -27.15 -53.84
N LYS A 26 -3.85 -28.17 -53.88
CA LYS A 26 -4.91 -28.56 -52.92
C LYS A 26 -4.36 -29.00 -51.55
N PRO A 27 -5.13 -28.88 -50.44
CA PRO A 27 -4.79 -29.50 -49.17
C PRO A 27 -5.30 -30.95 -49.07
N SER A 28 -4.47 -31.82 -48.50
CA SER A 28 -4.75 -33.24 -48.30
C SER A 28 -5.36 -33.54 -46.93
N LEU A 29 -6.24 -34.54 -46.94
CA LEU A 29 -7.10 -35.07 -45.88
C LEU A 29 -6.36 -36.12 -45.05
N ARG A 30 -5.93 -35.81 -43.81
CA ARG A 30 -5.63 -36.80 -42.74
C ARG A 30 -5.86 -36.15 -41.36
N PHE A 31 -6.30 -36.95 -40.39
CA PHE A 31 -6.72 -36.64 -39.01
C PHE A 31 -8.23 -36.43 -38.78
N PHE A 32 -9.00 -37.49 -38.98
CA PHE A 32 -10.27 -37.73 -38.28
C PHE A 32 -10.21 -39.15 -37.71
N LEU A 33 -9.85 -39.29 -36.42
CA LEU A 33 -10.20 -40.36 -35.48
C LEU A 33 -9.37 -40.13 -34.20
N GLY A 34 -9.95 -39.48 -33.20
CA GLY A 34 -9.25 -39.22 -31.93
C GLY A 34 -10.06 -38.48 -30.85
N GLY A 35 -11.28 -38.03 -31.14
CA GLY A 35 -12.07 -37.19 -30.22
C GLY A 35 -13.20 -37.88 -29.45
N PHE A 36 -13.49 -39.17 -29.66
CA PHE A 36 -14.71 -39.79 -29.12
C PHE A 36 -14.52 -40.73 -27.92
N LEU A 37 -13.30 -40.95 -27.42
CA LEU A 37 -13.04 -41.86 -26.30
C LEU A 37 -12.82 -41.16 -24.94
N VAL A 38 -12.62 -39.83 -24.91
CA VAL A 38 -12.27 -39.09 -23.67
C VAL A 38 -13.51 -38.55 -22.92
N VAL A 39 -14.65 -38.41 -23.58
CA VAL A 39 -15.87 -37.80 -22.97
C VAL A 39 -16.68 -38.81 -22.14
N ALA A 40 -16.53 -40.12 -22.36
CA ALA A 40 -17.30 -41.14 -21.64
C ALA A 40 -16.72 -41.52 -20.25
N VAL A 41 -15.44 -41.28 -20.00
CA VAL A 41 -14.77 -41.67 -18.73
C VAL A 41 -14.95 -40.61 -17.63
N CYS A 42 -15.07 -39.33 -17.98
CA CYS A 42 -15.25 -38.24 -17.00
C CYS A 42 -16.67 -38.15 -16.41
N ILE A 43 -17.69 -38.65 -17.10
CA ILE A 43 -19.10 -38.59 -16.65
C ILE A 43 -19.41 -39.68 -15.61
N LEU A 44 -18.68 -40.81 -15.62
CA LEU A 44 -18.90 -41.92 -14.68
C LEU A 44 -18.16 -41.76 -13.34
N ILE A 45 -17.11 -40.95 -13.26
CA ILE A 45 -16.41 -40.66 -11.99
C ILE A 45 -17.14 -39.56 -11.19
N GLY A 46 -17.84 -38.63 -11.88
CA GLY A 46 -18.60 -37.55 -11.25
C GLY A 46 -19.91 -37.97 -10.56
N LEU A 47 -20.48 -39.13 -10.89
CA LEU A 47 -21.71 -39.63 -10.27
C LEU A 47 -21.48 -40.50 -9.02
N ALA A 48 -20.26 -40.96 -8.76
CA ALA A 48 -19.97 -41.84 -7.62
C ALA A 48 -19.61 -41.09 -6.31
N LEU A 49 -19.38 -39.78 -6.35
CA LEU A 49 -18.95 -38.98 -5.19
C LEU A 49 -20.07 -38.15 -4.52
N ARG A 50 -21.34 -38.37 -4.88
CA ARG A 50 -22.50 -37.62 -4.33
C ARG A 50 -23.35 -38.38 -3.31
N LEU A 51 -22.93 -39.55 -2.83
CA LEU A 51 -23.77 -40.39 -1.96
C LEU A 51 -23.03 -40.96 -0.74
N VAL A 52 -22.23 -40.17 -0.01
CA VAL A 52 -21.92 -40.45 1.41
C VAL A 52 -21.61 -39.12 2.11
N PHE A 53 -22.11 -38.93 3.34
CA PHE A 53 -21.85 -37.87 4.33
C PHE A 53 -22.86 -36.70 4.45
N PRO A 54 -23.74 -36.71 5.48
CA PRO A 54 -24.37 -35.51 6.02
C PRO A 54 -23.41 -34.82 7.01
N LYS A 55 -23.18 -33.50 6.87
CA LYS A 55 -22.37 -32.71 7.80
C LYS A 55 -23.24 -32.05 8.87
N THR A 56 -23.18 -32.56 10.09
CA THR A 56 -23.30 -31.74 11.31
C THR A 56 -21.99 -31.00 11.53
N ALA A 57 -22.06 -29.71 11.88
CA ALA A 57 -20.90 -28.86 12.09
C ALA A 57 -20.14 -29.26 13.37
N GLU A 58 -18.84 -29.52 13.23
CA GLU A 58 -17.86 -29.53 14.31
C GLU A 58 -16.92 -28.30 14.18
N PRO A 59 -16.26 -27.88 15.27
CA PRO A 59 -15.51 -26.64 15.34
C PRO A 59 -14.33 -26.64 14.37
N VAL A 60 -14.04 -25.46 13.83
CA VAL A 60 -12.92 -25.20 12.91
C VAL A 60 -11.60 -25.56 13.60
N GLN A 61 -10.96 -26.66 13.18
CA GLN A 61 -9.52 -26.84 13.35
C GLN A 61 -8.81 -26.01 12.28
N LEU A 62 -7.96 -25.07 12.71
CA LEU A 62 -7.01 -24.36 11.87
C LEU A 62 -6.16 -25.40 11.12
N ARG A 63 -6.19 -25.36 9.78
CA ARG A 63 -5.27 -26.14 8.95
C ARG A 63 -3.88 -25.53 9.07
N SER A 64 -2.98 -26.19 9.79
CA SER A 64 -1.55 -26.12 9.50
C SER A 64 -1.34 -26.64 8.08
N ASP A 65 -0.50 -25.98 7.27
CA ASP A 65 0.47 -26.62 6.34
C ASP A 65 1.06 -25.66 5.29
N THR A 66 0.77 -24.36 5.29
CA THR A 66 1.60 -23.38 4.56
C THR A 66 1.88 -22.16 5.43
N VAL A 67 2.99 -22.20 6.17
CA VAL A 67 3.57 -20.98 6.73
C VAL A 67 4.10 -20.16 5.55
N GLU A 68 3.55 -18.97 5.34
CA GLU A 68 3.93 -18.08 4.23
C GLU A 68 5.39 -17.63 4.35
N THR A 69 6.07 -17.40 3.22
CA THR A 69 7.45 -16.92 3.18
C THR A 69 7.48 -15.50 2.62
N LEU A 70 8.14 -14.58 3.33
CA LEU A 70 8.36 -13.17 2.97
C LEU A 70 9.84 -12.95 2.64
N SER A 71 10.18 -12.17 1.61
CA SER A 71 11.57 -12.02 1.13
C SER A 71 12.04 -10.57 1.09
N SER A 72 13.31 -10.33 1.49
CA SER A 72 13.73 -8.97 1.83
C SER A 72 13.50 -7.90 0.76
N PHE A 73 12.99 -6.69 1.08
CA PHE A 73 12.98 -5.57 0.12
C PHE A 73 14.38 -5.18 -0.32
N TYR A 74 15.37 -5.36 0.55
CA TYR A 74 16.77 -5.04 0.30
C TYR A 74 17.58 -6.35 0.30
N THR A 75 17.88 -6.85 -0.90
CA THR A 75 18.45 -8.19 -1.06
C THR A 75 19.96 -8.21 -1.25
N ASN A 76 20.61 -7.06 -1.45
CA ASN A 76 22.04 -6.99 -1.71
C ASN A 76 22.86 -7.20 -0.41
N PRO A 77 23.57 -8.33 -0.24
CA PRO A 77 24.33 -8.58 0.99
C PRO A 77 25.42 -7.52 1.25
N ALA A 78 25.98 -6.93 0.18
CA ALA A 78 27.08 -5.97 0.29
C ALA A 78 26.70 -4.72 1.09
N ASP A 79 25.46 -4.23 0.95
CA ASP A 79 24.98 -3.06 1.71
C ASP A 79 25.04 -3.29 3.22
N TYR A 80 24.66 -4.50 3.66
CA TYR A 80 24.72 -4.92 5.05
C TYR A 80 26.15 -5.21 5.49
N GLU A 81 26.96 -5.89 4.68
CA GLU A 81 28.38 -6.15 5.00
C GLU A 81 29.13 -4.85 5.27
N THR A 82 28.96 -3.84 4.41
CA THR A 82 29.57 -2.52 4.61
C THR A 82 29.07 -1.86 5.90
N ALA A 83 27.75 -1.84 6.13
CA ALA A 83 27.18 -1.24 7.33
C ALA A 83 27.67 -1.93 8.63
N PHE A 84 27.74 -3.26 8.66
CA PHE A 84 28.25 -4.02 9.81
C PHE A 84 29.76 -3.89 10.00
N ALA A 85 30.54 -3.77 8.93
CA ALA A 85 31.99 -3.53 9.03
C ALA A 85 32.27 -2.16 9.68
N GLU A 86 31.55 -1.11 9.25
CA GLU A 86 31.64 0.22 9.85
C GLU A 86 31.14 0.25 11.30
N ALA A 87 30.04 -0.44 11.58
CA ALA A 87 29.49 -0.60 12.93
C ALA A 87 30.50 -1.28 13.86
N THR A 88 31.11 -2.38 13.42
CA THR A 88 32.11 -3.13 14.20
C THR A 88 33.34 -2.28 14.50
N ALA A 89 33.80 -1.48 13.54
CA ALA A 89 34.94 -0.59 13.72
C ALA A 89 34.66 0.57 14.71
N SER A 90 33.39 0.96 14.87
CA SER A 90 32.97 2.08 15.72
C SER A 90 32.35 1.67 17.07
N THR A 91 32.06 0.37 17.26
CA THR A 91 31.47 -0.16 18.50
C THR A 91 32.57 -0.53 19.49
N SER A 92 32.62 0.17 20.62
CA SER A 92 33.67 -0.03 21.64
C SER A 92 33.38 -1.20 22.58
N ALA A 93 32.10 -1.47 22.88
CA ALA A 93 31.65 -2.56 23.73
C ALA A 93 30.20 -2.95 23.40
N GLN A 94 29.87 -4.21 23.62
CA GLN A 94 28.50 -4.72 23.56
C GLN A 94 27.83 -4.65 24.93
N VAL A 95 26.51 -4.44 24.96
CA VAL A 95 25.73 -4.31 26.20
C VAL A 95 24.57 -5.32 26.25
N PRO A 96 24.23 -5.85 27.44
CA PRO A 96 23.00 -6.62 27.63
C PRO A 96 21.80 -5.68 27.68
N ALA A 97 21.06 -5.59 26.57
CA ALA A 97 19.90 -4.71 26.43
C ALA A 97 18.59 -5.50 26.54
N TYR A 98 17.65 -5.00 27.33
CA TYR A 98 16.27 -5.50 27.37
C TYR A 98 15.48 -5.02 26.17
N ALA A 99 15.76 -3.79 25.73
CA ALA A 99 15.14 -3.20 24.57
C ALA A 99 16.09 -2.26 23.82
N ALA A 100 15.78 -2.00 22.56
CA ALA A 100 16.47 -1.04 21.71
C ALA A 100 15.46 -0.22 20.90
N ILE A 101 15.86 0.99 20.49
CA ILE A 101 15.14 1.81 19.52
C ILE A 101 16.07 1.99 18.32
N THR A 102 15.57 1.78 17.11
CA THR A 102 16.31 2.09 15.89
C THR A 102 15.39 2.47 14.73
N SER A 103 15.99 3.10 13.72
CA SER A 103 15.32 3.57 12.51
C SER A 103 14.94 2.42 11.58
N HIS A 104 13.89 2.60 10.78
CA HIS A 104 13.58 1.72 9.65
C HIS A 104 13.78 2.36 8.27
N HIS A 105 14.28 3.59 8.21
CA HIS A 105 14.80 4.14 6.98
C HIS A 105 16.14 3.50 6.61
N PHE A 106 16.17 2.78 5.49
CA PHE A 106 17.40 2.12 5.02
C PHE A 106 18.55 3.11 4.70
N LEU A 107 18.23 4.39 4.49
CA LEU A 107 19.23 5.46 4.44
C LEU A 107 20.12 5.46 5.70
N ALA A 108 19.54 5.15 6.86
CA ALA A 108 20.21 5.02 8.14
C ALA A 108 20.79 3.61 8.40
N LYS A 109 21.02 2.78 7.38
CA LYS A 109 21.56 1.40 7.53
C LYS A 109 22.81 1.30 8.42
N ARG A 110 23.69 2.30 8.41
CA ARG A 110 24.86 2.36 9.31
C ARG A 110 24.45 2.46 10.78
N LEU A 111 23.45 3.29 11.08
CA LEU A 111 22.91 3.46 12.43
C LEU A 111 22.19 2.18 12.90
N ILE A 112 21.41 1.56 12.02
CA ILE A 112 20.75 0.26 12.30
C ILE A 112 21.80 -0.79 12.64
N ALA A 113 22.81 -0.97 11.77
CA ALA A 113 23.90 -1.92 12.02
C ALA A 113 24.65 -1.60 13.33
N ARG A 114 24.95 -0.32 13.60
CA ARG A 114 25.62 0.11 14.83
C ARG A 114 24.80 -0.22 16.08
N THR A 115 23.48 -0.03 16.02
CA THR A 115 22.56 -0.37 17.11
C THR A 115 22.55 -1.87 17.34
N MET A 116 22.45 -2.68 16.28
CA MET A 116 22.43 -4.14 16.40
C MET A 116 23.78 -4.68 16.91
N THR A 117 24.90 -4.20 16.37
CA THR A 117 26.26 -4.65 16.75
C THR A 117 26.59 -4.33 18.21
N GLY A 118 26.05 -3.25 18.77
CA GLY A 118 26.27 -2.87 20.17
C GLY A 118 25.49 -3.71 21.19
N ILE A 119 24.60 -4.62 20.76
CA ILE A 119 23.87 -5.51 21.65
C ILE A 119 24.64 -6.83 21.79
N ASP A 120 24.80 -7.30 23.02
CA ASP A 120 25.39 -8.60 23.33
C ASP A 120 24.41 -9.72 22.90
N PRO A 121 24.74 -10.54 21.91
CA PRO A 121 23.84 -11.57 21.39
C PRO A 121 23.78 -12.81 22.29
N THR A 122 24.63 -12.95 23.31
CA THR A 122 24.87 -14.21 24.03
C THR A 122 23.60 -14.81 24.63
N ASN A 123 22.69 -13.97 25.15
CA ASN A 123 21.46 -14.43 25.80
C ASN A 123 20.20 -14.19 24.94
N VAL A 124 20.33 -13.56 23.77
CA VAL A 124 19.17 -13.20 22.93
C VAL A 124 18.65 -14.42 22.19
N LYS A 125 17.55 -15.01 22.67
CA LYS A 125 16.87 -16.15 22.02
C LYS A 125 15.62 -15.73 21.25
N THR A 126 15.04 -14.59 21.59
CA THR A 126 13.87 -14.03 20.91
C THR A 126 14.11 -12.56 20.61
N VAL A 127 13.80 -12.13 19.40
CA VAL A 127 13.78 -10.73 19.00
C VAL A 127 12.36 -10.35 18.63
N ILE A 128 11.77 -9.46 19.42
CA ILE A 128 10.48 -8.83 19.11
C ILE A 128 10.79 -7.53 18.37
N VAL A 129 10.15 -7.28 17.22
CA VAL A 129 10.18 -5.97 16.57
C VAL A 129 8.78 -5.39 16.59
N ILE A 130 8.64 -4.17 17.10
CA ILE A 130 7.37 -3.43 17.06
C ILE A 130 7.54 -2.21 16.14
N SER A 131 6.68 -2.11 15.14
CA SER A 131 6.62 -1.04 14.15
C SER A 131 5.27 -0.31 14.22
N PRO A 132 5.17 0.97 13.84
CA PRO A 132 3.87 1.58 13.55
C PRO A 132 3.24 0.92 12.32
N ASP A 133 1.92 0.99 12.25
CA ASP A 133 1.13 0.73 11.05
C ASP A 133 1.21 1.91 10.08
N HIS A 134 2.23 1.92 9.21
CA HIS A 134 2.44 3.02 8.27
C HIS A 134 1.33 3.15 7.23
N PHE A 135 0.61 2.07 6.98
CA PHE A 135 -0.41 2.01 5.94
C PHE A 135 -1.83 2.12 6.50
N SER A 136 -1.96 2.38 7.81
CA SER A 136 -3.25 2.49 8.50
C SER A 136 -4.15 1.26 8.24
N ALA A 137 -3.53 0.10 8.03
CA ALA A 137 -4.20 -1.17 7.73
C ALA A 137 -5.04 -1.68 8.91
N LEU A 138 -4.75 -1.24 10.12
CA LEU A 138 -5.47 -1.59 11.34
C LEU A 138 -6.58 -0.60 11.72
N THR A 139 -6.75 0.50 10.97
CA THR A 139 -7.72 1.57 11.30
C THR A 139 -9.10 1.03 11.66
N ASP A 140 -9.53 -0.02 10.96
CA ASP A 140 -10.85 -0.64 11.13
C ASP A 140 -10.81 -2.00 11.84
N SER A 141 -9.63 -2.46 12.28
CA SER A 141 -9.51 -3.69 13.08
C SER A 141 -9.99 -3.46 14.51
N ALA A 142 -10.59 -4.49 15.10
CA ALA A 142 -10.88 -4.50 16.53
C ALA A 142 -9.58 -4.65 17.35
N ALA A 143 -8.60 -5.37 16.81
CA ALA A 143 -7.24 -5.40 17.32
C ALA A 143 -6.53 -4.08 17.03
N PHE A 144 -5.61 -3.72 17.92
CA PHE A 144 -4.72 -2.58 17.71
C PHE A 144 -3.28 -3.01 17.45
N GLY A 145 -3.02 -4.32 17.42
CA GLY A 145 -1.76 -4.90 16.97
C GLY A 145 -1.97 -6.11 16.07
N VAL A 146 -1.01 -6.38 15.19
CA VAL A 146 -0.93 -7.64 14.45
C VAL A 146 0.45 -8.27 14.57
N THR A 147 0.50 -9.58 14.38
CA THR A 147 1.71 -10.37 14.18
C THR A 147 1.53 -11.36 13.03
N THR A 148 2.58 -12.10 12.68
CA THR A 148 2.54 -13.08 11.60
C THR A 148 3.38 -14.31 11.94
N LEU A 149 2.89 -15.49 11.53
CA LEU A 149 3.65 -16.74 11.55
C LEU A 149 4.66 -16.85 10.41
N ALA A 150 4.70 -15.90 9.48
CA ALA A 150 5.50 -15.97 8.27
C ALA A 150 7.00 -16.22 8.53
N ARG A 151 7.64 -16.94 7.61
CA ARG A 151 9.11 -17.09 7.53
C ARG A 151 9.67 -15.95 6.73
N TRP A 152 10.89 -15.55 7.04
CA TRP A 152 11.53 -14.41 6.39
C TRP A 152 12.84 -14.81 5.71
N GLU A 153 12.86 -14.78 4.39
CA GLU A 153 14.06 -14.94 3.58
C GLU A 153 14.91 -13.67 3.62
N THR A 154 16.15 -13.82 4.09
CA THR A 154 17.14 -12.74 4.10
C THR A 154 18.37 -13.15 3.29
N PRO A 155 19.22 -12.18 2.90
CA PRO A 155 20.54 -12.47 2.35
C PRO A 155 21.44 -13.35 3.23
N PHE A 156 21.11 -13.50 4.52
CA PHE A 156 21.85 -14.27 5.53
C PHE A 156 21.14 -15.55 5.96
N GLY A 157 20.12 -15.97 5.20
CA GLY A 157 19.32 -17.16 5.45
C GLY A 157 17.94 -16.86 6.03
N GLU A 158 17.21 -17.92 6.37
CA GLU A 158 15.85 -17.83 6.88
C GLU A 158 15.83 -17.37 8.34
N LEU A 159 15.01 -16.36 8.63
CA LEU A 159 14.63 -15.97 9.99
C LEU A 159 13.22 -16.51 10.26
N THR A 160 13.10 -17.28 11.34
CA THR A 160 11.87 -18.03 11.64
C THR A 160 11.17 -17.47 12.87
N THR A 161 9.86 -17.60 12.86
CA THR A 161 9.01 -17.28 14.01
C THR A 161 8.83 -18.52 14.89
N ASN A 162 8.39 -18.33 16.14
CA ASN A 162 7.99 -19.43 17.02
C ASN A 162 6.45 -19.53 17.05
N PRO A 163 5.84 -20.52 16.37
CA PRO A 163 4.38 -20.62 16.29
C PRO A 163 3.71 -20.74 17.65
N GLY A 164 4.29 -21.47 18.61
CA GLY A 164 3.70 -21.63 19.93
C GLY A 164 3.65 -20.34 20.74
N GLN A 165 4.67 -19.48 20.62
CA GLN A 165 4.68 -18.16 21.27
C GLN A 165 3.74 -17.18 20.58
N LEU A 166 3.67 -17.19 19.25
CA LEU A 166 2.80 -16.31 18.47
C LEU A 166 1.32 -16.69 18.58
N GLU A 167 1.00 -17.98 18.63
CA GLU A 167 -0.35 -18.47 18.91
C GLU A 167 -0.79 -18.06 20.32
N ALA A 168 0.11 -18.13 21.31
CA ALA A 168 -0.16 -17.66 22.66
C ALA A 168 -0.40 -16.14 22.70
N LEU A 169 0.38 -15.35 21.97
CA LEU A 169 0.16 -13.91 21.83
C LEU A 169 -1.18 -13.58 21.17
N ALA A 170 -1.57 -14.33 20.14
CA ALA A 170 -2.84 -14.16 19.44
C ALA A 170 -4.06 -14.51 20.31
N THR A 171 -3.86 -15.04 21.54
CA THR A 171 -4.95 -15.16 22.52
C THR A 171 -5.29 -13.84 23.20
N LEU A 172 -4.41 -12.83 23.12
CA LEU A 172 -4.76 -11.47 23.49
C LEU A 172 -5.74 -10.96 22.44
N GLU A 173 -6.97 -10.62 22.82
CA GLU A 173 -8.01 -10.03 21.93
C GLU A 173 -7.53 -8.76 21.19
N GLN A 174 -6.38 -8.22 21.62
CA GLN A 174 -5.73 -7.01 21.15
C GLN A 174 -4.75 -7.27 19.99
N ILE A 175 -4.39 -8.53 19.72
CA ILE A 175 -3.42 -8.94 18.68
C ILE A 175 -4.06 -9.92 17.69
N GLU A 176 -4.02 -9.60 16.41
CA GLU A 176 -4.46 -10.49 15.32
C GLU A 176 -3.27 -11.13 14.55
N LEU A 177 -3.51 -12.28 13.92
CA LEU A 177 -2.56 -12.89 12.98
C LEU A 177 -2.91 -12.46 11.55
N SER A 178 -2.07 -11.64 10.92
CA SER A 178 -2.26 -11.24 9.51
C SER A 178 -0.91 -11.18 8.78
N PRO A 179 -0.50 -12.27 8.09
CA PRO A 179 0.68 -12.25 7.23
C PRO A 179 0.63 -11.17 6.15
N SER A 180 -0.57 -10.85 5.66
CA SER A 180 -0.77 -9.92 4.55
C SER A 180 -0.30 -8.50 4.84
N LEU A 181 -0.42 -8.05 6.09
CA LEU A 181 0.01 -6.71 6.49
C LEU A 181 1.54 -6.56 6.38
N PHE A 182 2.28 -7.63 6.66
CA PHE A 182 3.74 -7.64 6.64
C PHE A 182 4.33 -7.66 5.22
N PHE A 183 3.54 -7.86 4.15
CA PHE A 183 4.03 -7.72 2.77
C PHE A 183 4.43 -6.30 2.43
N THR A 184 3.78 -5.30 3.00
CA THR A 184 4.00 -3.88 2.68
C THR A 184 4.65 -3.11 3.83
N GLU A 185 4.58 -3.62 5.07
CA GLU A 185 5.05 -2.91 6.26
C GLU A 185 6.57 -2.86 6.36
N HIS A 186 7.14 -1.75 5.90
CA HIS A 186 8.58 -1.54 5.79
C HIS A 186 9.29 -1.38 7.15
N GLY A 187 8.58 -0.96 8.20
CA GLY A 187 9.17 -0.74 9.52
C GLY A 187 9.68 -2.02 10.17
N VAL A 188 9.03 -3.15 9.92
CA VAL A 188 9.56 -4.47 10.30
C VAL A 188 10.55 -4.95 9.24
N TYR A 189 10.15 -4.82 7.98
CA TYR A 189 10.85 -5.35 6.82
C TYR A 189 12.35 -5.00 6.82
N THR A 190 12.66 -3.72 6.99
CA THR A 190 14.02 -3.19 6.90
C THR A 190 14.96 -3.84 7.91
N LEU A 191 14.46 -4.21 9.08
CA LEU A 191 15.27 -4.73 10.19
C LEU A 191 15.58 -6.22 10.09
N VAL A 192 14.77 -7.00 9.36
CA VAL A 192 14.87 -8.48 9.32
C VAL A 192 16.27 -8.96 8.95
N PRO A 193 16.95 -8.45 7.88
CA PRO A 193 18.29 -8.93 7.56
C PRO A 193 19.36 -8.53 8.59
N PHE A 194 19.20 -7.38 9.26
CA PHE A 194 20.10 -6.98 10.34
C PHE A 194 19.95 -7.90 11.55
N ILE A 195 18.70 -8.27 11.88
CA ILE A 195 18.39 -9.20 12.96
C ILE A 195 18.96 -10.57 12.64
N LYS A 196 18.71 -11.11 11.44
CA LYS A 196 19.25 -12.42 11.06
C LYS A 196 20.78 -12.46 11.10
N LYS A 197 21.44 -11.35 10.75
CA LYS A 197 22.89 -11.26 10.78
C LYS A 197 23.46 -11.18 12.21
N GLN A 198 22.85 -10.39 13.10
CA GLN A 198 23.33 -10.20 14.46
C GLN A 198 22.90 -11.31 15.42
N PHE A 199 21.69 -11.84 15.25
CA PHE A 199 21.04 -12.83 16.10
C PHE A 199 20.58 -14.04 15.25
N PRO A 200 21.52 -14.80 14.64
CA PRO A 200 21.19 -15.80 13.62
C PRO A 200 20.29 -16.93 14.11
N ASP A 201 20.31 -17.22 15.41
CA ASP A 201 19.57 -18.32 16.03
C ASP A 201 18.33 -17.86 16.82
N ALA A 202 18.05 -16.56 16.84
CA ALA A 202 16.91 -16.02 17.58
C ALA A 202 15.59 -16.28 16.86
N ASN A 203 14.55 -16.61 17.63
CA ASN A 203 13.17 -16.58 17.16
C ASN A 203 12.75 -15.14 16.90
N PHE A 204 11.96 -14.93 15.86
CA PHE A 204 11.48 -13.62 15.49
C PHE A 204 10.00 -13.44 15.78
N VAL A 205 9.65 -12.29 16.37
CA VAL A 205 8.28 -11.90 16.69
C VAL A 205 8.03 -10.51 16.09
N PRO A 206 7.57 -10.44 14.84
CA PRO A 206 7.24 -9.17 14.21
C PRO A 206 5.87 -8.69 14.68
N MET A 207 5.75 -7.42 15.05
CA MET A 207 4.52 -6.80 15.49
C MET A 207 4.35 -5.42 14.85
N VAL A 208 3.11 -5.10 14.50
CA VAL A 208 2.72 -3.80 13.95
C VAL A 208 1.58 -3.26 14.79
N LEU A 209 1.66 -2.00 15.22
CA LEU A 209 0.68 -1.37 16.08
C LEU A 209 -0.04 -0.23 15.38
N ARG A 210 -1.36 -0.20 15.54
CA ARG A 210 -2.22 0.87 15.05
C ARG A 210 -1.88 2.18 15.75
N SER A 211 -1.88 3.28 15.03
CA SER A 211 -1.79 4.61 15.65
C SER A 211 -2.97 4.86 16.59
N GLY A 212 -2.73 5.57 17.70
CA GLY A 212 -3.78 5.94 18.64
C GLY A 212 -3.25 6.73 19.83
N ASP A 213 -4.17 7.28 20.61
CA ASP A 213 -3.84 8.18 21.72
C ASP A 213 -4.07 7.55 23.11
N ASP A 214 -4.60 6.32 23.18
CA ASP A 214 -4.76 5.59 24.45
C ASP A 214 -3.47 4.87 24.86
N TYR A 215 -2.47 5.65 25.28
CA TYR A 215 -1.18 5.12 25.68
C TYR A 215 -1.25 4.13 26.85
N GLN A 216 -2.30 4.17 27.68
CA GLN A 216 -2.49 3.20 28.78
C GLN A 216 -2.75 1.80 28.25
N GLN A 217 -3.56 1.69 27.19
CA GLN A 217 -3.85 0.44 26.53
C GLN A 217 -2.57 -0.18 25.93
N TYR A 218 -1.74 0.61 25.25
CA TYR A 218 -0.47 0.13 24.68
C TYR A 218 0.56 -0.23 25.76
N ALA A 219 0.64 0.54 26.85
CA ALA A 219 1.47 0.15 27.99
C ALA A 219 0.99 -1.17 28.63
N GLN A 220 -0.32 -1.43 28.63
CA GLN A 220 -0.84 -2.72 29.08
C GLN A 220 -0.39 -3.85 28.16
N LEU A 221 -0.42 -3.66 26.85
CA LEU A 221 0.14 -4.63 25.90
C LEU A 221 1.61 -4.95 26.23
N GLY A 222 2.43 -3.93 26.50
CA GLY A 222 3.82 -4.11 26.90
C GLY A 222 4.00 -4.96 28.16
N ARG A 223 3.15 -4.75 29.17
CA ARG A 223 3.09 -5.61 30.37
C ARG A 223 2.68 -7.04 30.04
N ASP A 224 1.71 -7.21 29.15
CA ASP A 224 1.20 -8.51 28.75
C ASP A 224 2.25 -9.31 27.97
N LEU A 225 3.05 -8.66 27.12
CA LEU A 225 4.19 -9.30 26.42
C LEU A 225 5.16 -9.99 27.39
N ARG A 226 5.43 -9.41 28.56
CA ARG A 226 6.30 -10.02 29.59
C ARG A 226 5.74 -11.28 30.23
N GLN A 227 4.46 -11.59 30.03
CA GLN A 227 3.88 -12.86 30.48
C GLN A 227 4.25 -14.01 29.52
N PHE A 228 4.57 -13.68 28.26
CA PHE A 228 4.91 -14.64 27.21
C PHE A 228 6.42 -14.72 26.94
N PHE A 229 7.15 -13.65 27.24
CA PHE A 229 8.57 -13.51 26.92
C PHE A 229 9.39 -13.16 28.15
N ASP A 230 10.42 -13.98 28.41
CA ASP A 230 11.41 -13.71 29.45
C ASP A 230 12.31 -12.56 29.00
N PRO A 231 12.33 -11.41 29.71
CA PRO A 231 13.16 -10.26 29.35
C PRO A 231 14.66 -10.55 29.41
N GLU A 232 15.13 -11.56 30.13
CA GLU A 232 16.55 -11.93 30.16
C GLU A 232 16.98 -12.68 28.87
N GLU A 233 16.03 -13.24 28.12
CA GLU A 233 16.27 -13.97 26.87
C GLU A 233 15.61 -13.32 25.64
N THR A 234 14.94 -12.18 25.84
CA THR A 234 14.16 -11.49 24.82
C THR A 234 14.61 -10.06 24.64
N LEU A 235 14.98 -9.71 23.41
CA LEU A 235 15.27 -8.35 22.99
C LEU A 235 14.02 -7.75 22.33
N LEU A 236 13.51 -6.65 22.89
CA LEU A 236 12.45 -5.85 22.26
C LEU A 236 13.05 -4.69 21.44
N ILE A 237 12.76 -4.62 20.16
CA ILE A 237 13.22 -3.55 19.26
C ILE A 237 12.03 -2.71 18.84
N ILE A 238 12.05 -1.43 19.17
CA ILE A 238 11.13 -0.45 18.59
C ILE A 238 11.72 0.06 17.29
N SER A 239 10.99 -0.18 16.20
CA SER A 239 11.28 0.32 14.88
C SER A 239 10.57 1.65 14.69
N SER A 240 11.32 2.76 14.69
CA SER A 240 10.72 4.10 14.64
C SER A 240 11.71 5.15 14.16
N ASP A 241 11.25 6.00 13.24
CA ASP A 241 11.89 7.26 12.90
C ASP A 241 11.30 8.40 13.74
N PHE A 242 12.05 9.50 13.86
CA PHE A 242 11.72 10.61 14.74
C PHE A 242 11.14 11.79 13.95
N SER A 243 11.63 13.00 14.17
CA SER A 243 11.11 14.21 13.57
C SER A 243 11.02 14.12 12.05
N HIS A 244 9.85 14.41 11.48
CA HIS A 244 9.64 14.53 10.03
C HIS A 244 9.22 15.96 9.65
N LEU A 245 9.47 16.35 8.39
CA LEU A 245 9.01 17.62 7.80
C LEU A 245 9.44 18.88 8.58
N LYS A 246 10.59 18.80 9.23
CA LYS A 246 11.18 19.88 10.04
C LYS A 246 12.54 20.28 9.53
N THR A 247 12.97 21.51 9.80
CA THR A 247 14.36 21.90 9.54
C THR A 247 15.30 21.12 10.46
N PRO A 248 16.59 20.94 10.10
CA PRO A 248 17.55 20.25 10.97
C PRO A 248 17.57 20.78 12.40
N ASP A 249 17.53 22.11 12.57
CA ASP A 249 17.51 22.75 13.89
C ASP A 249 16.22 22.48 14.68
N GLN A 250 15.08 22.34 14.01
CA GLN A 250 13.80 22.00 14.65
C GLN A 250 13.82 20.54 15.08
N ALA A 251 14.17 19.64 14.17
CA ALA A 251 14.28 18.22 14.43
C ALA A 251 15.23 17.94 15.61
N GLN A 252 16.40 18.58 15.63
CA GLN A 252 17.37 18.43 16.72
C GLN A 252 16.81 18.87 18.10
N ARG A 253 15.95 19.89 18.15
CA ARG A 253 15.32 20.32 19.41
C ARG A 253 14.25 19.34 19.88
N ASP A 254 13.44 18.84 18.96
CA ASP A 254 12.37 17.90 19.24
C ASP A 254 12.93 16.52 19.60
N ASP A 255 14.03 16.11 18.98
CA ASP A 255 14.80 14.91 19.35
C ASP A 255 15.38 15.04 20.75
N GLN A 256 15.92 16.21 21.14
CA GLN A 256 16.39 16.42 22.51
C GLN A 256 15.27 16.31 23.54
N GLN A 257 14.05 16.72 23.19
CA GLN A 257 12.88 16.51 24.04
C GLN A 257 12.50 15.04 24.10
N SER A 258 12.50 14.36 22.96
CA SER A 258 12.23 12.94 22.85
C SER A 258 13.23 12.10 23.64
N ILE A 259 14.52 12.40 23.56
CA ILE A 259 15.59 11.73 24.32
C ILE A 259 15.35 11.88 25.83
N ARG A 260 14.97 13.07 26.32
CA ARG A 260 14.64 13.26 27.75
C ARG A 260 13.43 12.44 28.17
N ALA A 261 12.43 12.29 27.32
CA ALA A 261 11.27 11.44 27.57
C ALA A 261 11.63 9.94 27.54
N LEU A 262 12.59 9.53 26.70
CA LEU A 262 13.15 8.17 26.70
C LEU A 262 13.99 7.90 27.96
N GLU A 263 14.75 8.89 28.43
CA GLU A 263 15.55 8.82 29.67
C GLU A 263 14.67 8.72 30.92
N SER A 264 13.49 9.34 30.93
CA SER A 264 12.52 9.21 32.03
C SER A 264 11.67 7.94 31.92
N HIS A 265 11.48 7.44 30.70
CA HIS A 265 10.68 6.27 30.33
C HIS A 265 9.32 6.20 31.04
N THR A 266 8.70 7.37 31.21
CA THR A 266 7.37 7.48 31.85
C THR A 266 6.27 7.64 30.81
N LEU A 267 5.11 7.02 31.09
CA LEU A 267 3.99 7.04 30.17
C LEU A 267 3.40 8.44 29.92
N ILE A 268 3.53 9.36 30.89
CA ILE A 268 3.06 10.75 30.75
C ILE A 268 3.92 11.56 29.75
N ASP A 269 5.15 11.13 29.49
CA ASP A 269 6.07 11.80 28.58
C ASP A 269 5.95 11.30 27.13
N VAL A 270 5.21 10.21 26.87
CA VAL A 270 5.01 9.66 25.51
C VAL A 270 4.52 10.71 24.50
N PRO A 271 3.54 11.59 24.81
CA PRO A 271 3.13 12.64 23.88
C PRO A 271 4.26 13.59 23.45
N LEU A 272 5.30 13.74 24.28
CA LEU A 272 6.46 14.61 24.05
C LEU A 272 7.50 13.98 23.13
N ILE A 273 7.39 12.67 22.85
CA ILE A 273 8.27 11.97 21.91
C ILE A 273 7.76 12.30 20.50
N ASP A 274 8.61 12.90 19.69
CA ASP A 274 8.34 13.22 18.30
C ASP A 274 8.84 12.09 17.40
N SER A 275 8.01 11.04 17.31
CA SER A 275 8.30 9.85 16.50
C SER A 275 7.05 9.34 15.81
N ASP A 276 7.24 8.62 14.71
CA ASP A 276 6.19 7.98 13.91
C ASP A 276 5.42 6.88 14.68
N CYS A 277 5.92 6.42 15.84
CA CYS A 277 5.29 5.38 16.63
C CYS A 277 5.28 5.66 18.14
N LYS A 278 4.52 6.68 18.57
CA LYS A 278 4.29 6.96 20.00
C LYS A 278 3.64 5.78 20.75
N VAL A 279 2.76 5.03 20.10
CA VAL A 279 2.15 3.82 20.67
C VAL A 279 3.16 2.69 20.89
N CYS A 280 4.19 2.59 20.03
CA CYS A 280 5.31 1.67 20.25
C CYS A 280 6.10 2.08 21.50
N MET A 281 6.31 3.39 21.71
CA MET A 281 6.99 3.89 22.91
C MET A 281 6.19 3.64 24.19
N ALA A 282 4.86 3.79 24.14
CA ALA A 282 4.00 3.42 25.26
C ALA A 282 4.09 1.91 25.57
N THR A 283 4.08 1.06 24.53
CA THR A 283 4.27 -0.39 24.66
C THR A 283 5.62 -0.73 25.26
N LEU A 284 6.69 -0.08 24.78
CA LEU A 284 8.04 -0.20 25.34
C LEU A 284 8.09 0.16 26.82
N PHE A 285 7.49 1.27 27.23
CA PHE A 285 7.51 1.68 28.65
C PHE A 285 6.73 0.70 29.55
N GLY A 286 5.63 0.14 29.06
CA GLY A 286 4.92 -0.94 29.75
C GLY A 286 5.73 -2.24 29.86
N TYR A 287 6.49 -2.59 28.82
CA TYR A 287 7.41 -3.72 28.83
C TYR A 287 8.56 -3.52 29.83
N LEU A 288 9.10 -2.30 29.92
CA LEU A 288 10.20 -1.97 30.82
C LEU A 288 9.76 -1.71 32.27
N GLU A 289 8.46 -1.60 32.54
CA GLU A 289 7.94 -1.23 33.86
C GLU A 289 8.43 -2.18 34.96
N ASN A 290 9.00 -1.66 36.05
CA ASN A 290 9.64 -2.45 37.12
C ASN A 290 10.92 -3.21 36.75
N LEU A 291 11.45 -3.06 35.53
CA LEU A 291 12.83 -3.46 35.22
C LEU A 291 13.77 -2.31 35.59
N PRO A 292 14.90 -2.59 36.25
CA PRO A 292 15.89 -1.57 36.54
C PRO A 292 16.62 -1.24 35.23
N THR A 293 16.11 -0.30 34.46
CA THR A 293 16.68 0.04 33.14
C THR A 293 17.12 1.49 33.06
N GLN A 294 18.21 1.72 32.31
CA GLN A 294 18.65 3.05 31.91
C GLN A 294 18.71 3.15 30.38
N PHE A 295 18.21 4.26 29.84
CA PHE A 295 18.39 4.58 28.42
C PHE A 295 19.83 5.02 28.14
N GLN A 296 20.46 4.40 27.14
CA GLN A 296 21.77 4.77 26.62
C GLN A 296 21.65 5.13 25.14
N LEU A 297 21.89 6.41 24.83
CA LEU A 297 21.89 6.90 23.45
C LEU A 297 23.07 6.31 22.67
N VAL A 298 22.80 5.70 21.51
CA VAL A 298 23.83 5.26 20.55
C VAL A 298 24.25 6.43 19.67
N GLU A 299 23.25 7.08 19.06
CA GLU A 299 23.43 8.21 18.15
C GLU A 299 22.10 8.92 17.96
N ASN A 300 22.18 10.24 17.79
CA ASN A 300 21.11 11.06 17.25
C ASN A 300 21.68 11.78 16.02
N THR A 301 21.01 11.60 14.87
CA THR A 301 21.44 12.12 13.57
C THR A 301 20.20 12.32 12.69
N ASP A 302 20.36 12.79 11.46
CA ASP A 302 19.26 13.03 10.55
C ASP A 302 19.63 12.70 9.09
N SER A 303 18.62 12.70 8.22
CA SER A 303 18.78 12.40 6.80
C SER A 303 19.76 13.33 6.09
N PHE A 304 19.92 14.57 6.55
CA PHE A 304 20.88 15.52 5.99
C PHE A 304 22.30 15.22 6.43
N ALA A 305 22.53 14.98 7.71
CA ALA A 305 23.82 14.60 8.25
C ALA A 305 24.35 13.31 7.60
N ILE A 306 23.45 12.40 7.20
CA ILE A 306 23.80 11.16 6.50
C ILE A 306 24.03 11.38 4.99
N SER A 307 23.14 12.12 4.30
CA SER A 307 23.19 12.25 2.83
C SER A 307 24.07 13.38 2.31
N GLY A 308 24.31 14.41 3.13
CA GLY A 308 25.02 15.64 2.75
C GLY A 308 24.26 16.56 1.78
N GLN A 309 22.98 16.30 1.49
CA GLN A 309 22.17 17.11 0.57
C GLN A 309 21.35 18.16 1.33
N GLU A 310 21.54 19.45 1.04
CA GLU A 310 20.81 20.53 1.74
C GLU A 310 19.29 20.32 1.68
N PRO A 311 18.62 20.12 2.82
CA PRO A 311 17.22 19.73 2.84
C PRO A 311 16.29 20.94 2.97
N GLU A 312 15.10 20.85 2.36
CA GLU A 312 13.94 21.66 2.78
C GLU A 312 13.36 21.15 4.12
N SER A 313 13.49 19.84 4.39
CA SER A 313 13.18 19.21 5.68
C SER A 313 13.92 17.88 5.88
N VAL A 314 14.09 17.45 7.13
CA VAL A 314 14.77 16.19 7.49
C VAL A 314 13.82 15.16 8.08
N THR A 315 14.20 13.89 7.96
CA THR A 315 13.79 12.85 8.92
C THR A 315 14.94 12.63 9.89
N SER A 316 14.66 12.72 11.19
CA SER A 316 15.66 12.45 12.22
C SER A 316 15.60 11.02 12.75
N TYR A 317 16.71 10.61 13.35
CA TYR A 317 16.91 9.26 13.87
C TYR A 317 17.48 9.36 15.28
N VAL A 318 16.82 8.72 16.23
CA VAL A 318 17.32 8.52 17.60
C VAL A 318 17.43 7.01 17.81
N SER A 319 18.63 6.51 18.05
CA SER A 319 18.82 5.10 18.40
C SER A 319 19.49 4.95 19.76
N GLY A 320 19.08 3.92 20.50
CA GLY A 320 19.55 3.71 21.87
C GLY A 320 19.12 2.37 22.45
N TYR A 321 19.64 2.07 23.64
CA TYR A 321 19.37 0.83 24.38
C TYR A 321 18.72 1.13 25.72
N PHE A 322 17.92 0.19 26.22
CA PHE A 322 17.51 0.10 27.62
C PHE A 322 18.26 -1.06 28.25
N VAL A 323 19.31 -0.74 29.02
CA VAL A 323 20.20 -1.72 29.65
C VAL A 323 19.92 -1.82 31.13
N ALA A 324 20.29 -2.94 31.75
CA ALA A 324 20.17 -3.11 33.19
C ALA A 324 20.97 -2.07 33.99
N ASP A 325 20.31 -1.30 34.85
CA ASP A 325 20.93 -0.41 35.84
C ASP A 325 21.47 -1.25 37.01
N ARG A 326 22.73 -1.71 36.88
CA ARG A 326 23.43 -2.48 37.91
C ARG A 326 23.82 -1.65 39.15
N SER A 327 23.47 -0.37 39.22
CA SER A 327 23.68 0.45 40.43
C SER A 327 22.55 0.32 41.46
N GLN A 328 21.41 -0.28 41.09
CA GLN A 328 20.25 -0.47 41.96
C GLN A 328 19.99 -1.95 42.25
N THR A 329 20.77 -2.55 43.14
CA THR A 329 20.44 -3.85 43.73
C THR A 329 19.44 -3.66 44.86
N THR A 330 18.16 -3.82 44.57
CA THR A 330 17.13 -4.53 45.38
C THR A 330 15.73 -4.08 44.96
N PHE A 331 14.98 -4.92 44.25
CA PHE A 331 13.51 -4.84 44.28
C PHE A 331 12.88 -6.23 44.25
N SER A 332 11.85 -6.38 45.08
CA SER A 332 11.01 -7.59 45.19
C SER A 332 9.96 -7.62 44.08
N PRO A 333 9.52 -8.80 43.61
CA PRO A 333 8.50 -8.89 42.58
C PRO A 333 7.13 -8.38 43.08
N PRO A 334 6.33 -7.70 42.25
CA PRO A 334 4.97 -7.34 42.62
C PRO A 334 4.02 -8.54 42.55
N LEU A 335 2.98 -8.51 43.39
CA LEU A 335 1.90 -9.50 43.45
C LEU A 335 1.05 -9.50 42.16
N PRO A 336 0.44 -10.64 41.77
CA PRO A 336 -0.44 -10.70 40.60
C PRO A 336 -1.73 -9.92 40.86
N LEU A 337 -2.09 -9.03 39.93
CA LEU A 337 -3.40 -8.38 39.89
C LEU A 337 -4.45 -9.33 39.28
N PRO A 338 -5.73 -9.22 39.65
CA PRO A 338 -6.80 -10.07 39.13
C PRO A 338 -7.15 -9.70 37.68
N LEU A 339 -7.42 -10.72 36.86
CA LEU A 339 -7.83 -10.61 35.46
C LEU A 339 -9.12 -9.77 35.31
N PRO A 340 -9.21 -8.87 34.31
CA PRO A 340 -10.45 -8.19 33.98
C PRO A 340 -11.47 -9.17 33.36
N THR A 341 -12.74 -8.93 33.66
CA THR A 341 -13.89 -9.67 33.10
C THR A 341 -14.13 -9.21 31.66
N PRO A 342 -14.43 -10.11 30.71
CA PRO A 342 -14.59 -9.73 29.30
C PRO A 342 -15.84 -8.87 29.12
N LEU A 343 -15.66 -7.72 28.46
CA LEU A 343 -16.75 -6.91 27.94
C LEU A 343 -17.24 -7.56 26.66
N THR A 344 -18.45 -8.14 26.69
CA THR A 344 -19.18 -8.53 25.48
C THR A 344 -19.46 -7.28 24.63
N THR A 345 -18.71 -7.11 23.54
CA THR A 345 -19.11 -6.24 22.43
C THR A 345 -19.92 -7.06 21.43
N GLN A 346 -21.18 -6.67 21.25
CA GLN A 346 -21.98 -7.16 20.14
C GLN A 346 -21.34 -6.64 18.84
N SER A 347 -20.77 -7.55 18.04
CA SER A 347 -20.39 -7.27 16.65
C SER A 347 -21.65 -6.95 15.86
N THR A 348 -21.91 -5.67 15.63
CA THR A 348 -22.75 -5.25 14.52
C THR A 348 -21.89 -5.39 13.27
N SER A 349 -22.13 -6.44 12.47
CA SER A 349 -21.53 -6.59 11.14
C SER A 349 -21.66 -5.26 10.38
N GLN A 350 -20.55 -4.53 10.25
CA GLN A 350 -20.50 -3.36 9.38
C GLN A 350 -20.24 -3.87 7.96
N LYS A 351 -20.99 -3.37 6.98
CA LYS A 351 -20.78 -3.70 5.57
C LYS A 351 -19.47 -3.03 5.11
N ILE A 352 -18.68 -3.72 4.31
CA ILE A 352 -17.51 -3.12 3.64
C ILE A 352 -18.01 -2.36 2.41
N SER A 353 -17.61 -1.10 2.23
CA SER A 353 -18.09 -0.27 1.13
C SER A 353 -16.96 0.49 0.40
N LEU A 354 -16.91 0.37 -0.92
CA LEU A 354 -15.97 1.06 -1.80
C LEU A 354 -16.71 2.00 -2.75
N LEU A 355 -16.18 3.19 -3.02
CA LEU A 355 -16.74 4.13 -3.99
C LEU A 355 -15.67 4.46 -5.04
N PHE A 356 -15.89 4.03 -6.28
CA PHE A 356 -15.01 4.34 -7.41
C PHE A 356 -15.53 5.59 -8.13
N THR A 357 -14.63 6.52 -8.42
CA THR A 357 -14.89 7.70 -9.25
C THR A 357 -14.10 7.60 -10.55
N GLY A 358 -14.53 8.28 -11.61
CA GLY A 358 -13.76 8.43 -12.86
C GLY A 358 -12.54 9.36 -12.77
N ASP A 359 -12.14 9.93 -13.91
CA ASP A 359 -10.91 10.69 -14.09
C ASP A 359 -10.87 12.00 -13.30
N VAL A 360 -9.74 12.26 -12.61
CA VAL A 360 -9.47 13.46 -11.82
C VAL A 360 -8.25 14.19 -12.34
N MET A 361 -8.47 15.34 -12.98
CA MET A 361 -7.48 16.27 -13.49
C MET A 361 -7.65 17.64 -12.81
N LEU A 362 -6.69 17.98 -11.93
CA LEU A 362 -6.73 19.15 -11.04
C LEU A 362 -5.87 20.32 -11.52
N ASP A 363 -5.59 20.40 -12.83
CA ASP A 363 -4.81 21.48 -13.45
C ASP A 363 -5.69 22.37 -14.36
N ARG A 364 -5.07 23.19 -15.23
CA ARG A 364 -5.76 24.04 -16.21
C ARG A 364 -6.82 24.94 -15.56
N THR A 365 -8.05 24.94 -16.06
CA THR A 365 -9.10 25.80 -15.53
C THR A 365 -9.59 25.29 -14.17
N ILE A 366 -9.46 23.99 -13.85
CA ILE A 366 -9.78 23.47 -12.52
C ILE A 366 -8.84 24.10 -11.48
N ARG A 367 -7.53 24.12 -11.73
CA ARG A 367 -6.57 24.84 -10.86
C ARG A 367 -6.93 26.31 -10.69
N GLN A 368 -7.35 26.99 -11.77
CA GLN A 368 -7.80 28.38 -11.67
C GLN A 368 -9.04 28.53 -10.76
N LYS A 369 -10.00 27.59 -10.83
CA LYS A 369 -11.17 27.58 -9.96
C LYS A 369 -10.80 27.29 -8.51
N MET A 370 -9.90 26.34 -8.26
CA MET A 370 -9.38 26.03 -6.94
C MET A 370 -8.66 27.25 -6.31
N ASN A 371 -7.79 27.91 -7.07
CA ASN A 371 -7.12 29.14 -6.63
C ASN A 371 -8.10 30.29 -6.33
N GLN A 372 -9.23 30.34 -7.05
CA GLN A 372 -10.23 31.39 -6.88
C GLN A 372 -11.18 31.13 -5.70
N TYR A 373 -11.60 29.87 -5.49
CA TYR A 373 -12.68 29.51 -4.58
C TYR A 373 -12.25 28.66 -3.37
N GLY A 374 -10.97 28.25 -3.32
CA GLY A 374 -10.46 27.25 -2.39
C GLY A 374 -10.38 25.86 -3.04
N ASN A 375 -9.38 25.06 -2.65
CA ASN A 375 -9.19 23.72 -3.21
C ASN A 375 -10.39 22.80 -2.91
N GLU A 376 -11.02 22.95 -1.74
CA GLU A 376 -12.15 22.12 -1.31
C GLU A 376 -13.41 22.35 -2.14
N HIS A 377 -13.48 23.46 -2.88
CA HIS A 377 -14.64 23.83 -3.71
C HIS A 377 -15.03 22.72 -4.70
N VAL A 378 -14.05 22.06 -5.32
CA VAL A 378 -14.30 21.09 -6.41
C VAL A 378 -14.96 19.78 -5.94
N LEU A 379 -14.82 19.44 -4.65
CA LEU A 379 -15.34 18.19 -4.04
C LEU A 379 -16.45 18.41 -3.01
N ARG A 380 -16.70 19.66 -2.59
CA ARG A 380 -17.53 20.02 -1.43
C ARG A 380 -18.90 19.32 -1.39
N GLU A 381 -19.60 19.26 -2.51
CA GLU A 381 -20.96 18.69 -2.57
C GLU A 381 -20.99 17.17 -2.42
N LEU A 382 -19.86 16.49 -2.62
CA LEU A 382 -19.77 15.03 -2.58
C LEU A 382 -19.19 14.50 -1.28
N VAL A 383 -18.62 15.35 -0.43
CA VAL A 383 -18.15 14.97 0.91
C VAL A 383 -19.22 14.21 1.72
N PRO A 384 -20.52 14.60 1.73
CA PRO A 384 -21.55 13.84 2.43
C PRO A 384 -21.77 12.42 1.87
N LEU A 385 -21.57 12.21 0.57
CA LEU A 385 -21.63 10.90 -0.05
C LEU A 385 -20.37 10.09 0.27
N PHE A 386 -19.18 10.71 0.16
CA PHE A 386 -17.89 10.06 0.42
C PHE A 386 -17.83 9.48 1.83
N ARG A 387 -18.35 10.21 2.82
CA ARG A 387 -18.40 9.77 4.23
C ARG A 387 -19.30 8.54 4.49
N GLN A 388 -20.10 8.11 3.52
CA GLN A 388 -20.92 6.89 3.63
C GLN A 388 -20.13 5.62 3.24
N TYR A 389 -18.97 5.78 2.62
CA TYR A 389 -18.14 4.70 2.11
C TYR A 389 -16.88 4.53 2.94
N ASN A 390 -16.43 3.29 3.12
CA ASN A 390 -15.19 2.99 3.85
C ASN A 390 -13.96 3.40 3.05
N PHE A 391 -13.99 3.16 1.73
CA PHE A 391 -12.91 3.51 0.83
C PHE A 391 -13.47 4.32 -0.33
N VAL A 392 -12.90 5.51 -0.56
CA VAL A 392 -13.17 6.29 -1.77
C VAL A 392 -11.92 6.24 -2.64
N ILE A 393 -12.10 5.78 -3.88
CA ILE A 393 -11.05 5.48 -4.85
C ILE A 393 -11.21 6.36 -6.07
N ILE A 394 -10.18 7.14 -6.39
CA ILE A 394 -10.17 8.02 -7.56
C ILE A 394 -9.12 7.59 -8.59
N ASN A 395 -9.32 7.91 -9.87
CA ASN A 395 -8.25 7.88 -10.86
C ASN A 395 -7.57 9.25 -10.93
N LEU A 396 -6.37 9.38 -10.36
CA LEU A 396 -5.64 10.65 -10.34
C LEU A 396 -4.82 10.78 -11.62
N GLU A 397 -5.37 11.47 -12.61
CA GLU A 397 -4.85 11.52 -13.98
C GLU A 397 -3.78 12.60 -14.15
N GLY A 398 -2.68 12.46 -13.41
CA GLY A 398 -1.55 13.37 -13.46
C GLY A 398 -0.76 13.39 -12.15
N PRO A 399 0.47 13.94 -12.15
CA PRO A 399 1.32 13.95 -10.98
C PRO A 399 1.06 15.15 -10.07
N ILE A 400 1.23 14.94 -8.76
CA ILE A 400 1.35 15.98 -7.75
C ILE A 400 2.82 16.35 -7.62
N THR A 401 3.18 17.60 -7.94
CA THR A 401 4.59 18.04 -7.90
C THR A 401 4.69 19.50 -7.50
N SER A 402 5.82 19.92 -6.94
CA SER A 402 6.13 21.32 -6.64
C SER A 402 6.50 22.16 -7.88
N ASN A 403 6.57 21.54 -9.07
CA ASN A 403 6.86 22.24 -10.32
C ASN A 403 5.75 23.27 -10.66
N PRO A 404 6.09 24.35 -11.36
CA PRO A 404 5.07 25.26 -11.90
C PRO A 404 4.20 24.54 -12.93
N SER A 405 2.89 24.83 -12.92
CA SER A 405 1.97 24.30 -13.92
C SER A 405 2.41 24.69 -15.33
N ARG A 406 2.52 23.69 -16.21
CA ARG A 406 2.80 23.91 -17.64
C ARG A 406 1.53 24.11 -18.46
N SER A 407 0.39 23.67 -17.93
CA SER A 407 -0.89 23.75 -18.63
C SER A 407 -1.63 25.07 -18.38
N VAL A 408 -1.49 25.69 -17.21
CA VAL A 408 -2.13 27.01 -16.94
C VAL A 408 -1.55 28.09 -17.86
N GLY A 409 -2.43 28.80 -18.56
CA GLY A 409 -2.06 29.87 -19.48
C GLY A 409 -1.53 29.40 -20.84
N SER A 410 -1.40 28.08 -21.05
CA SER A 410 -1.09 27.51 -22.36
C SER A 410 -2.28 27.60 -23.32
N THR A 411 -2.00 27.56 -24.63
CA THR A 411 -3.06 27.51 -25.66
C THR A 411 -3.77 26.16 -25.62
N PRO A 412 -5.12 26.11 -25.56
CA PRO A 412 -5.87 24.86 -25.63
C PRO A 412 -5.44 24.00 -26.83
N GLY A 413 -5.17 22.72 -26.59
CA GLY A 413 -4.71 21.77 -27.61
C GLY A 413 -3.22 21.85 -27.98
N SER A 414 -2.44 22.75 -27.37
CA SER A 414 -0.98 22.75 -27.52
C SER A 414 -0.34 21.63 -26.68
N PRO A 415 0.88 21.15 -27.01
CA PRO A 415 1.54 20.11 -26.21
C PRO A 415 1.67 20.47 -24.72
N ALA A 416 1.91 21.75 -24.39
CA ALA A 416 2.00 22.21 -23.01
C ALA A 416 0.66 22.11 -22.25
N ASN A 417 -0.47 22.15 -22.98
CA ASN A 417 -1.82 22.04 -22.41
C ASN A 417 -2.15 20.62 -21.92
N PHE A 418 -1.34 19.63 -22.29
CA PHE A 418 -1.47 18.22 -21.90
C PHE A 418 -0.37 17.77 -20.93
N ILE A 419 0.37 18.72 -20.32
CA ILE A 419 1.35 18.43 -19.27
C ILE A 419 0.75 18.88 -17.94
N PHE A 420 0.07 17.97 -17.27
CA PHE A 420 -0.66 18.24 -16.04
C PHE A 420 0.27 18.31 -14.85
N THR A 421 0.01 19.28 -13.99
CA THR A 421 0.74 19.50 -12.75
C THR A 421 -0.26 19.77 -11.64
N PHE A 422 -0.36 18.88 -10.68
CA PHE A 422 -1.23 19.08 -9.52
C PHE A 422 -0.43 19.67 -8.36
N ASP A 423 -1.04 20.61 -7.66
CA ASP A 423 -0.42 21.33 -6.56
C ASP A 423 -0.24 20.41 -5.34
N PRO A 424 0.88 20.45 -4.59
CA PRO A 424 1.04 19.63 -3.39
C PRO A 424 -0.13 19.73 -2.40
N SER A 425 -0.75 20.92 -2.30
CA SER A 425 -1.91 21.15 -1.43
C SER A 425 -3.15 20.32 -1.78
N VAL A 426 -3.23 19.72 -2.98
CA VAL A 426 -4.37 18.88 -3.35
C VAL A 426 -4.38 17.55 -2.61
N ALA A 427 -3.22 17.00 -2.23
CA ALA A 427 -3.17 15.72 -1.51
C ALA A 427 -3.95 15.80 -0.20
N LYS A 428 -3.70 16.84 0.61
CA LYS A 428 -4.48 17.12 1.82
C LYS A 428 -5.95 17.37 1.51
N THR A 429 -6.26 18.08 0.43
CA THR A 429 -7.65 18.38 0.03
C THR A 429 -8.43 17.09 -0.28
N LEU A 430 -7.80 16.14 -0.99
CA LEU A 430 -8.37 14.84 -1.29
C LEU A 430 -8.64 14.04 0.00
N PHE A 431 -7.66 14.01 0.91
CA PHE A 431 -7.81 13.34 2.21
C PHE A 431 -8.95 13.94 3.03
N ASP A 432 -8.98 15.27 3.19
CA ASP A 432 -10.02 15.98 3.94
C ASP A 432 -11.43 15.74 3.35
N ALA A 433 -11.52 15.50 2.04
CA ALA A 433 -12.77 15.17 1.37
C ALA A 433 -13.24 13.72 1.61
N GLY A 434 -12.36 12.85 2.10
CA GLY A 434 -12.61 11.43 2.35
C GLY A 434 -12.03 10.49 1.29
N VAL A 435 -11.18 10.97 0.39
CA VAL A 435 -10.44 10.10 -0.54
C VAL A 435 -9.37 9.36 0.23
N SER A 436 -9.40 8.03 0.15
CA SER A 436 -8.48 7.16 0.88
C SER A 436 -7.50 6.44 -0.04
N LEU A 437 -7.90 6.17 -1.29
CA LEU A 437 -7.12 5.38 -2.25
C LEU A 437 -7.05 6.08 -3.62
N VAL A 438 -5.91 5.95 -4.30
CA VAL A 438 -5.69 6.55 -5.63
C VAL A 438 -5.14 5.53 -6.62
N ASN A 439 -5.75 5.44 -7.80
CA ASN A 439 -5.13 4.82 -8.97
C ASN A 439 -4.19 5.81 -9.68
N LEU A 440 -2.91 5.45 -9.78
CA LEU A 440 -1.85 6.21 -10.46
C LEU A 440 -1.53 5.68 -11.86
N GLY A 441 -2.04 4.50 -12.21
CA GLY A 441 -1.73 3.86 -13.49
C GLY A 441 -2.55 4.47 -14.62
N ASN A 442 -2.06 5.57 -15.19
CA ASN A 442 -2.65 6.29 -16.31
C ASN A 442 -1.58 6.87 -17.26
N ASN A 443 -2.03 7.46 -18.37
CA ASN A 443 -1.15 8.06 -19.39
C ASN A 443 -0.44 9.35 -18.93
N HIS A 444 -0.98 10.06 -17.93
CA HIS A 444 -0.47 11.37 -17.50
C HIS A 444 0.44 11.33 -16.27
N ILE A 445 0.48 10.23 -15.51
CA ILE A 445 1.26 10.14 -14.28
C ILE A 445 2.75 10.47 -14.47
N ARG A 446 3.31 10.18 -15.65
CA ARG A 446 4.71 10.48 -16.01
C ARG A 446 4.92 11.82 -16.71
N ASN A 447 3.99 12.77 -16.61
CA ASN A 447 4.14 14.10 -17.22
C ASN A 447 5.40 14.86 -16.76
N PHE A 448 5.95 14.51 -15.59
CA PHE A 448 7.24 14.99 -15.07
C PHE A 448 8.27 13.86 -14.90
N GLY A 449 8.12 12.78 -15.67
CA GLY A 449 9.00 11.62 -15.58
C GLY A 449 8.93 10.93 -14.21
N GLU A 450 10.00 10.23 -13.86
CA GLU A 450 10.10 9.50 -12.58
C GLU A 450 10.04 10.41 -11.36
N ASP A 451 10.67 11.59 -11.44
CA ASP A 451 10.65 12.58 -10.36
C ASP A 451 9.23 13.01 -9.99
N GLY A 452 8.37 13.25 -10.99
CA GLY A 452 6.96 13.54 -10.77
C GLY A 452 6.19 12.38 -10.11
N VAL A 453 6.51 11.14 -10.47
CA VAL A 453 5.91 9.94 -9.86
C VAL A 453 6.30 9.84 -8.38
N GLN A 454 7.59 9.99 -8.07
CA GLN A 454 8.08 9.92 -6.68
C GLN A 454 7.50 11.04 -5.82
N GLN A 455 7.47 12.28 -6.31
CA GLN A 455 6.82 13.39 -5.62
C GLN A 455 5.34 13.10 -5.37
N THR A 456 4.63 12.54 -6.36
CA THR A 456 3.22 12.19 -6.21
C THR A 456 3.02 11.19 -5.07
N LYS A 457 3.82 10.13 -5.04
CA LYS A 457 3.78 9.11 -3.99
C LYS A 457 4.08 9.71 -2.62
N GLN A 458 5.11 10.55 -2.54
CA GLN A 458 5.47 11.26 -1.32
C GLN A 458 4.29 12.08 -0.78
N TYR A 459 3.73 13.00 -1.58
CA TYR A 459 2.64 13.87 -1.12
C TYR A 459 1.36 13.09 -0.77
N LEU A 460 1.07 11.98 -1.47
CA LEU A 460 -0.06 11.12 -1.13
C LEU A 460 0.18 10.39 0.21
N SER A 461 1.36 9.81 0.40
CA SER A 461 1.72 9.17 1.67
C SER A 461 1.70 10.15 2.84
N GLU A 462 2.25 11.36 2.68
CA GLU A 462 2.22 12.43 3.68
C GLU A 462 0.79 12.86 4.04
N ALA A 463 -0.15 12.76 3.10
CA ALA A 463 -1.56 13.03 3.31
C ALA A 463 -2.36 11.81 3.82
N ASN A 464 -1.72 10.67 4.08
CA ASN A 464 -2.36 9.40 4.45
C ASN A 464 -3.31 8.84 3.36
N ILE A 465 -2.97 9.04 2.09
CA ILE A 465 -3.66 8.46 0.94
C ILE A 465 -2.80 7.34 0.37
N ARG A 466 -3.34 6.12 0.35
CA ARG A 466 -2.67 4.99 -0.28
C ARG A 466 -2.88 5.01 -1.80
N PHE A 467 -1.97 4.41 -2.53
CA PHE A 467 -2.01 4.40 -3.98
C PHE A 467 -1.67 3.04 -4.55
N PHE A 468 -2.09 2.82 -5.79
CA PHE A 468 -1.69 1.69 -6.61
C PHE A 468 -1.66 2.09 -8.09
N GLY A 469 -0.96 1.34 -8.91
CA GLY A 469 -1.11 1.38 -10.37
C GLY A 469 0.19 1.25 -11.15
N ASP A 470 0.11 0.81 -12.40
CA ASP A 470 1.28 0.73 -13.28
C ASP A 470 1.66 2.12 -13.79
N THR A 471 2.67 2.72 -13.15
CA THR A 471 3.28 4.00 -13.55
C THR A 471 4.22 3.85 -14.73
N GLY A 472 4.47 2.63 -15.22
CA GLY A 472 5.40 2.31 -16.31
C GLY A 472 6.86 2.24 -15.86
N SER A 473 7.13 2.18 -14.56
CA SER A 473 8.47 2.06 -13.98
C SER A 473 8.68 0.63 -13.45
N GLU A 474 9.64 -0.11 -14.01
CA GLU A 474 9.92 -1.49 -13.59
C GLU A 474 10.37 -1.57 -12.11
N SER A 475 11.03 -0.53 -11.60
CA SER A 475 11.46 -0.42 -10.20
C SER A 475 10.29 -0.29 -9.21
N GLU A 476 9.08 -0.05 -9.70
CA GLU A 476 7.90 0.23 -8.89
C GLU A 476 6.83 -0.88 -8.99
N SER A 477 7.22 -2.08 -9.43
CA SER A 477 6.31 -3.23 -9.55
C SER A 477 5.50 -3.53 -8.27
N LYS A 478 6.07 -3.23 -7.09
CA LYS A 478 5.39 -3.37 -5.78
C LYS A 478 4.19 -2.43 -5.61
N ASP A 479 4.19 -1.26 -6.24
CA ASP A 479 3.13 -0.26 -6.11
C ASP A 479 2.03 -0.45 -7.18
N ARG A 480 2.15 -1.46 -8.05
CA ARG A 480 1.09 -1.80 -9.03
C ARG A 480 -0.12 -2.45 -8.38
N VAL A 481 0.05 -2.97 -7.16
CA VAL A 481 -0.95 -3.68 -6.39
C VAL A 481 -1.07 -3.03 -5.02
N LEU A 482 -2.30 -2.91 -4.53
CA LEU A 482 -2.59 -2.59 -3.14
C LEU A 482 -3.49 -3.66 -2.53
N LEU A 483 -3.09 -4.17 -1.37
CA LEU A 483 -3.88 -5.12 -0.59
C LEU A 483 -4.55 -4.38 0.57
N LEU A 484 -5.82 -4.66 0.77
CA LEU A 484 -6.65 -4.13 1.84
C LEU A 484 -7.26 -5.29 2.62
N GLU A 485 -7.51 -5.10 3.90
CA GLU A 485 -8.27 -6.04 4.71
C GLU A 485 -9.30 -5.25 5.52
N ARG A 486 -10.56 -5.68 5.51
CA ARG A 486 -11.62 -5.08 6.33
C ARG A 486 -12.66 -6.13 6.65
N GLU A 487 -13.11 -6.20 7.91
CA GLU A 487 -14.07 -7.21 8.40
C GLU A 487 -13.68 -8.66 8.02
N GLY A 488 -12.38 -8.96 8.02
CA GLY A 488 -11.84 -10.28 7.65
C GLY A 488 -11.89 -10.62 6.15
N VAL A 489 -12.25 -9.69 5.29
CA VAL A 489 -12.21 -9.84 3.82
C VAL A 489 -10.97 -9.14 3.27
N ARG A 490 -10.13 -9.91 2.58
CA ARG A 490 -8.95 -9.39 1.87
C ARG A 490 -9.33 -8.94 0.46
N ILE A 491 -9.03 -7.69 0.13
CA ILE A 491 -9.35 -7.07 -1.16
C ILE A 491 -8.04 -6.67 -1.84
N GLY A 492 -7.78 -7.23 -3.01
CA GLY A 492 -6.69 -6.81 -3.88
C GLY A 492 -7.15 -5.78 -4.89
N LEU A 493 -6.44 -4.67 -4.99
CA LEU A 493 -6.58 -3.66 -6.02
C LEU A 493 -5.36 -3.72 -6.94
N THR A 494 -5.59 -3.75 -8.25
CA THR A 494 -4.52 -3.64 -9.25
C THR A 494 -4.99 -2.77 -10.41
N ASN A 495 -4.12 -2.54 -11.39
CA ASN A 495 -4.37 -1.64 -12.50
C ASN A 495 -3.93 -2.27 -13.82
N TYR A 496 -4.59 -1.85 -14.90
CA TYR A 496 -4.05 -1.97 -16.24
C TYR A 496 -3.90 -0.58 -16.84
N ASN A 497 -2.67 -0.22 -17.17
CA ASN A 497 -2.36 0.97 -17.93
C ASN A 497 -2.06 0.58 -19.38
N GLN A 498 -2.91 0.97 -20.33
CA GLN A 498 -2.69 0.66 -21.74
C GLN A 498 -1.46 1.37 -22.32
N PHE A 499 -1.01 2.44 -21.68
CA PHE A 499 0.01 3.35 -22.20
C PHE A 499 1.43 3.02 -21.71
N THR A 500 1.58 1.95 -20.93
CA THR A 500 2.88 1.41 -20.52
C THR A 500 3.30 0.26 -21.43
N THR A 501 4.61 0.12 -21.61
CA THR A 501 5.18 -1.07 -22.28
C THR A 501 4.76 -2.31 -21.51
N ASP A 502 4.27 -3.32 -22.21
CA ASP A 502 3.83 -4.61 -21.66
C ASP A 502 2.73 -4.51 -20.58
N GLY A 503 2.00 -3.38 -20.50
CA GLY A 503 1.02 -3.14 -19.43
C GLY A 503 -0.06 -4.22 -19.28
N LEU A 504 -0.46 -4.86 -20.39
CA LEU A 504 -1.44 -5.96 -20.34
C LEU A 504 -0.86 -7.20 -19.65
N GLU A 505 0.41 -7.50 -19.90
CA GLU A 505 1.07 -8.65 -19.32
C GLU A 505 1.48 -8.37 -17.87
N HIS A 506 1.81 -7.12 -17.53
CA HIS A 506 1.92 -6.68 -16.13
C HIS A 506 0.61 -6.91 -15.37
N ALA A 507 -0.51 -6.41 -15.89
CA ALA A 507 -1.81 -6.55 -15.24
C ALA A 507 -2.21 -8.02 -15.04
N LEU A 508 -1.96 -8.89 -16.02
CA LEU A 508 -2.25 -10.32 -15.89
C LEU A 508 -1.32 -11.02 -14.89
N ALA A 509 -0.04 -10.64 -14.87
CA ALA A 509 0.90 -11.14 -13.87
C ALA A 509 0.51 -10.70 -12.46
N ASP A 510 0.09 -9.45 -12.30
CA ASP A 510 -0.38 -8.91 -11.02
C ASP A 510 -1.65 -9.60 -10.54
N ILE A 511 -2.64 -9.82 -11.43
CA ILE A 511 -3.83 -10.61 -11.10
C ILE A 511 -3.42 -12.01 -10.63
N ALA A 512 -2.56 -12.70 -11.37
CA ALA A 512 -2.13 -14.05 -11.03
C ALA A 512 -1.35 -14.11 -9.70
N PHE A 513 -0.54 -13.09 -9.42
CA PHE A 513 0.22 -12.96 -8.18
C PHE A 513 -0.68 -12.68 -6.97
N VAL A 514 -1.69 -11.82 -7.12
CA VAL A 514 -2.55 -11.36 -6.03
C VAL A 514 -3.68 -12.34 -5.71
N ARG A 515 -4.25 -12.97 -6.74
CA ARG A 515 -5.45 -13.81 -6.62
C ARG A 515 -5.39 -14.86 -5.51
N PRO A 516 -4.29 -15.59 -5.27
CA PRO A 516 -4.23 -16.59 -4.20
C PRO A 516 -4.38 -16.02 -2.79
N ASN A 517 -4.07 -14.72 -2.61
CA ASN A 517 -3.93 -14.08 -1.31
C ASN A 517 -5.12 -13.19 -0.92
N VAL A 518 -6.14 -13.08 -1.79
CA VAL A 518 -7.28 -12.18 -1.59
C VAL A 518 -8.61 -12.91 -1.75
N ASP A 519 -9.65 -12.38 -1.13
CA ASP A 519 -11.03 -12.83 -1.27
C ASP A 519 -11.71 -12.16 -2.45
N LEU A 520 -11.43 -10.87 -2.66
CA LEU A 520 -11.88 -10.10 -3.81
C LEU A 520 -10.71 -9.46 -4.55
N LEU A 521 -10.74 -9.47 -5.88
CA LEU A 521 -9.74 -8.80 -6.70
C LEU A 521 -10.41 -7.84 -7.66
N ILE A 522 -10.05 -6.56 -7.58
CA ILE A 522 -10.60 -5.49 -8.40
C ILE A 522 -9.47 -4.93 -9.27
N ILE A 523 -9.71 -4.80 -10.57
CA ILE A 523 -8.78 -4.12 -11.46
C ILE A 523 -9.37 -2.78 -11.91
N TYR A 524 -8.64 -1.71 -11.64
CA TYR A 524 -8.97 -0.35 -12.09
C TYR A 524 -8.11 -0.01 -13.31
N THR A 525 -8.69 -0.01 -14.51
CA THR A 525 -8.02 0.12 -15.80
C THR A 525 -8.06 1.54 -16.37
N HIS A 526 -7.03 1.94 -17.11
CA HIS A 526 -6.95 3.19 -17.85
C HIS A 526 -6.61 2.90 -19.33
N TRP A 527 -7.62 2.99 -20.20
CA TRP A 527 -7.57 2.35 -21.54
C TRP A 527 -8.49 2.96 -22.60
N GLY A 528 -8.51 2.38 -23.79
CA GLY A 528 -9.50 2.67 -24.81
C GLY A 528 -9.30 4.01 -25.51
N ASN A 529 -10.27 4.38 -26.34
CA ASN A 529 -10.20 5.59 -27.15
C ASN A 529 -10.98 6.73 -26.47
N GLU A 530 -10.38 7.91 -26.42
CA GLU A 530 -11.03 9.11 -25.90
C GLU A 530 -12.34 9.41 -26.65
N TYR A 531 -13.36 9.83 -25.90
CA TYR A 531 -14.65 10.34 -26.35
C TYR A 531 -15.53 9.34 -27.12
N VAL A 532 -15.22 8.05 -27.04
CA VAL A 532 -16.06 6.99 -27.62
C VAL A 532 -16.98 6.42 -26.53
N PRO A 533 -18.31 6.51 -26.65
CA PRO A 533 -19.25 6.11 -25.59
C PRO A 533 -19.45 4.59 -25.45
N ALA A 534 -18.75 3.78 -26.25
CA ALA A 534 -18.80 2.33 -26.19
C ALA A 534 -17.39 1.73 -26.25
N ALA A 535 -17.16 0.70 -25.44
CA ALA A 535 -15.95 -0.10 -25.54
C ALA A 535 -15.83 -0.74 -26.93
N ASN A 536 -14.61 -0.90 -27.41
CA ASN A 536 -14.34 -1.63 -28.64
C ASN A 536 -13.99 -3.10 -28.32
N ALA A 537 -14.01 -3.95 -29.34
CA ALA A 537 -13.76 -5.39 -29.18
C ALA A 537 -12.40 -5.73 -28.54
N VAL A 538 -11.38 -4.86 -28.65
CA VAL A 538 -10.08 -5.08 -28.00
C VAL A 538 -10.21 -4.87 -26.49
N ILE A 539 -10.83 -3.78 -26.08
CA ILE A 539 -11.07 -3.47 -24.66
C ILE A 539 -12.00 -4.52 -24.03
N GLU A 540 -13.07 -4.92 -24.73
CA GLU A 540 -13.96 -6.00 -24.28
C GLU A 540 -13.19 -7.31 -24.07
N SER A 541 -12.36 -7.69 -25.06
CA SER A 541 -11.53 -8.89 -24.95
C SER A 541 -10.51 -8.81 -23.80
N GLN A 542 -9.95 -7.63 -23.51
CA GLN A 542 -9.02 -7.45 -22.39
C GLN A 542 -9.75 -7.53 -21.04
N ALA A 543 -10.92 -6.91 -20.91
CA ALA A 543 -11.73 -7.00 -19.70
C ALA A 543 -12.12 -8.46 -19.39
N HIS A 544 -12.51 -9.23 -20.42
CA HIS A 544 -12.79 -10.66 -20.28
C HIS A 544 -11.55 -11.45 -19.85
N ARG A 545 -10.36 -11.13 -20.39
CA ARG A 545 -9.09 -11.75 -19.95
C ARG A 545 -8.81 -11.49 -18.47
N PHE A 546 -9.11 -10.30 -17.94
CA PHE A 546 -8.90 -9.99 -16.52
C PHE A 546 -9.84 -10.79 -15.61
N ILE A 547 -11.12 -10.88 -15.97
CA ILE A 547 -12.08 -11.74 -15.24
C ILE A 547 -11.66 -13.20 -15.32
N ASP A 548 -11.26 -13.68 -16.50
CA ASP A 548 -10.81 -15.07 -16.69
C ASP A 548 -9.52 -15.40 -15.93
N ALA A 549 -8.67 -14.40 -15.67
CA ALA A 549 -7.46 -14.52 -14.86
C ALA A 549 -7.73 -14.49 -13.35
N GLY A 550 -8.92 -14.03 -12.91
CA GLY A 550 -9.34 -14.07 -11.51
C GLY A 550 -9.80 -12.74 -10.91
N ALA A 551 -9.95 -11.68 -11.71
CA ALA A 551 -10.61 -10.46 -11.25
C ALA A 551 -12.12 -10.68 -11.01
N ASP A 552 -12.65 -10.05 -9.96
CA ASP A 552 -14.06 -10.08 -9.59
C ASP A 552 -14.84 -8.85 -10.07
N LEU A 553 -14.13 -7.74 -10.31
CA LEU A 553 -14.68 -6.48 -10.78
C LEU A 553 -13.64 -5.77 -11.66
N VAL A 554 -14.12 -5.23 -12.77
CA VAL A 554 -13.34 -4.34 -13.64
C VAL A 554 -13.97 -2.96 -13.62
N VAL A 555 -13.16 -1.94 -13.31
CA VAL A 555 -13.56 -0.53 -13.33
C VAL A 555 -12.66 0.20 -14.31
N GLY A 556 -13.23 0.91 -15.28
CA GLY A 556 -12.47 1.60 -16.32
C GLY A 556 -12.50 3.12 -16.21
N SER A 557 -11.44 3.75 -16.73
CA SER A 557 -11.25 5.19 -16.89
C SER A 557 -10.48 5.48 -18.20
N HIS A 558 -10.19 6.76 -18.51
CA HIS A 558 -9.54 7.29 -19.73
C HIS A 558 -10.42 7.77 -20.89
N PRO A 559 -11.50 7.06 -21.33
CA PRO A 559 -12.31 7.55 -22.44
C PRO A 559 -12.96 8.93 -22.21
N HIS A 560 -12.91 9.46 -20.99
CA HIS A 560 -13.50 10.73 -20.57
C HIS A 560 -15.02 10.84 -20.74
N VAL A 561 -15.67 9.74 -21.09
CA VAL A 561 -17.12 9.59 -21.21
C VAL A 561 -17.53 8.29 -20.57
N ILE A 562 -18.73 8.24 -19.98
CA ILE A 562 -19.28 7.01 -19.41
C ILE A 562 -19.48 6.01 -20.55
N GLN A 563 -18.89 4.81 -20.43
CA GLN A 563 -19.09 3.72 -21.40
C GLN A 563 -20.08 2.68 -20.88
N ASN A 564 -20.42 1.72 -21.74
CA ASN A 564 -21.30 0.61 -21.39
C ASN A 564 -20.79 -0.19 -20.19
N THR A 565 -21.72 -0.89 -19.54
CA THR A 565 -21.46 -1.85 -18.46
C THR A 565 -21.84 -3.24 -18.95
N GLU A 566 -21.07 -4.25 -18.56
CA GLU A 566 -21.31 -5.65 -18.92
C GLU A 566 -21.28 -6.54 -17.66
N GLU A 567 -22.03 -7.63 -17.70
CA GLU A 567 -21.84 -8.74 -16.77
C GLU A 567 -21.29 -9.95 -17.53
N TYR A 568 -20.07 -10.36 -17.19
CA TYR A 568 -19.37 -11.49 -17.81
C TYR A 568 -19.03 -12.52 -16.73
N ARG A 569 -19.51 -13.75 -16.89
CA ARG A 569 -19.37 -14.86 -15.91
C ARG A 569 -19.82 -14.49 -14.48
N GLY A 570 -20.87 -13.68 -14.37
CA GLY A 570 -21.41 -13.21 -13.08
C GLY A 570 -20.56 -12.14 -12.40
N LYS A 571 -19.56 -11.57 -13.10
CA LYS A 571 -18.71 -10.47 -12.63
C LYS A 571 -19.03 -9.21 -13.42
N ARG A 572 -18.97 -8.05 -12.77
CA ARG A 572 -19.35 -6.77 -13.35
C ARG A 572 -18.14 -6.09 -13.99
N ILE A 573 -18.35 -5.48 -15.16
CA ILE A 573 -17.36 -4.71 -15.91
C ILE A 573 -17.94 -3.34 -16.22
N TYR A 574 -17.31 -2.29 -15.70
CA TYR A 574 -17.55 -0.91 -16.09
C TYR A 574 -16.44 -0.48 -17.04
N TYR A 575 -16.74 -0.24 -18.32
CA TYR A 575 -15.69 0.06 -19.30
C TYR A 575 -15.12 1.48 -19.19
N SER A 576 -15.92 2.43 -18.72
CA SER A 576 -15.43 3.75 -18.32
C SER A 576 -16.44 4.44 -17.41
N LEU A 577 -15.94 5.02 -16.32
CA LEU A 577 -16.71 5.89 -15.44
C LEU A 577 -16.80 7.35 -15.94
N GLY A 578 -16.11 7.70 -17.03
CA GLY A 578 -16.02 9.07 -17.54
C GLY A 578 -15.24 10.02 -16.62
N ASN A 579 -15.47 11.32 -16.77
CA ASN A 579 -14.78 12.33 -15.99
C ASN A 579 -15.45 12.53 -14.63
N PHE A 580 -14.65 12.52 -13.56
CA PHE A 580 -15.10 12.97 -12.25
C PHE A 580 -14.83 14.46 -12.03
N ILE A 581 -13.59 14.90 -12.28
CA ILE A 581 -13.19 16.31 -12.31
C ILE A 581 -12.24 16.48 -13.50
N PHE A 582 -12.72 17.07 -14.59
CA PHE A 582 -11.90 17.31 -15.79
C PHE A 582 -12.52 18.40 -16.66
N ASP A 583 -11.77 19.46 -17.00
CA ASP A 583 -12.31 20.66 -17.65
C ASP A 583 -12.60 20.56 -19.17
N GLN A 584 -13.07 19.41 -19.63
CA GLN A 584 -13.49 19.16 -21.01
C GLN A 584 -14.94 19.59 -21.24
N TYR A 585 -15.22 20.89 -21.23
CA TYR A 585 -16.58 21.44 -21.39
C TYR A 585 -17.13 21.43 -22.83
N PHE A 586 -16.45 20.80 -23.78
CA PHE A 586 -16.82 20.86 -25.21
C PHE A 586 -18.00 19.95 -25.59
N SER A 587 -18.38 18.99 -24.73
CA SER A 587 -19.56 18.15 -24.90
C SER A 587 -20.26 17.88 -23.56
N PRO A 588 -21.58 17.62 -23.54
CA PRO A 588 -22.26 17.14 -22.34
C PRO A 588 -21.69 15.83 -21.79
N GLU A 589 -21.32 14.91 -22.67
CA GLU A 589 -20.84 13.58 -22.33
C GLU A 589 -19.53 13.64 -21.52
N THR A 590 -18.63 14.56 -21.87
CA THR A 590 -17.35 14.79 -21.16
C THR A 590 -17.50 15.58 -19.86
N GLN A 591 -18.68 16.13 -19.59
CA GLN A 591 -19.01 16.77 -18.32
C GLN A 591 -19.69 15.82 -17.35
N GLN A 592 -20.08 14.62 -17.80
CA GLN A 592 -20.76 13.62 -17.00
C GLN A 592 -19.80 12.52 -16.55
N GLY A 593 -20.03 12.05 -15.34
CA GLY A 593 -19.31 10.91 -14.76
C GLY A 593 -20.26 9.97 -14.02
N LEU A 594 -19.75 8.78 -13.74
CA LEU A 594 -20.43 7.76 -12.95
C LEU A 594 -19.58 7.47 -11.71
N LEU A 595 -20.20 7.52 -10.53
CA LEU A 595 -19.63 6.96 -9.32
C LEU A 595 -20.24 5.58 -9.10
N VAL A 596 -19.40 4.58 -8.82
CA VAL A 596 -19.85 3.21 -8.55
C VAL A 596 -19.54 2.87 -7.11
N GLY A 597 -20.59 2.82 -6.30
CA GLY A 597 -20.56 2.29 -4.95
C GLY A 597 -20.66 0.76 -4.98
N VAL A 598 -19.80 0.09 -4.23
CA VAL A 598 -19.74 -1.37 -4.09
C VAL A 598 -19.87 -1.70 -2.62
N GLU A 599 -20.97 -2.31 -2.21
CA GLU A 599 -21.11 -2.92 -0.89
C GLU A 599 -20.73 -4.39 -0.96
N VAL A 600 -19.84 -4.84 -0.09
CA VAL A 600 -19.43 -6.25 0.05
C VAL A 600 -20.02 -6.82 1.34
N ASP A 601 -20.65 -7.99 1.23
CA ASP A 601 -21.04 -8.79 2.38
C ASP A 601 -19.80 -9.53 2.94
N PRO A 602 -19.40 -9.31 4.21
CA PRO A 602 -18.18 -9.90 4.73
C PRO A 602 -18.23 -11.43 4.87
N GLN A 603 -19.42 -12.03 4.95
CA GLN A 603 -19.57 -13.48 5.09
C GLN A 603 -19.64 -14.18 3.73
N THR A 604 -20.46 -13.66 2.82
CA THR A 604 -20.67 -14.30 1.50
C THR A 604 -19.69 -13.82 0.44
N LYS A 605 -19.05 -12.66 0.67
CA LYS A 605 -18.19 -11.93 -0.29
C LYS A 605 -18.94 -11.48 -1.54
N GLU A 606 -20.27 -11.47 -1.50
CA GLU A 606 -21.09 -10.98 -2.61
C GLU A 606 -21.03 -9.45 -2.68
N MET A 607 -20.94 -8.93 -3.91
CA MET A 607 -20.92 -7.49 -4.19
C MET A 607 -22.31 -7.00 -4.62
N ARG A 608 -22.74 -5.88 -4.04
CA ARG A 608 -23.90 -5.09 -4.49
C ARG A 608 -23.45 -3.74 -5.01
N PHE A 609 -24.01 -3.30 -6.12
CA PHE A 609 -23.58 -2.10 -6.83
C PHE A 609 -24.66 -1.00 -6.73
N THR A 610 -24.22 0.23 -6.47
CA THR A 610 -25.03 1.46 -6.54
C THR A 610 -24.34 2.45 -7.46
N GLU A 611 -25.10 3.04 -8.37
CA GLU A 611 -24.58 3.98 -9.36
C GLU A 611 -25.09 5.40 -9.09
N TYR A 612 -24.17 6.36 -9.07
CA TYR A 612 -24.51 7.78 -8.92
C TYR A 612 -24.00 8.54 -10.14
N LYS A 613 -24.89 9.23 -10.84
CA LYS A 613 -24.48 10.12 -11.91
C LYS A 613 -24.00 11.43 -11.31
N VAL A 614 -22.92 11.95 -11.86
CA VAL A 614 -22.37 13.25 -11.50
C VAL A 614 -22.14 14.10 -12.73
N ARG A 615 -22.13 15.42 -12.53
CA ARG A 615 -21.80 16.40 -13.56
C ARG A 615 -20.82 17.43 -13.01
N LEU A 616 -19.77 17.71 -13.78
CA LEU A 616 -18.91 18.86 -13.55
C LEU A 616 -19.61 20.14 -14.04
N GLN A 617 -19.74 21.12 -13.14
CA GLN A 617 -20.29 22.43 -13.46
C GLN A 617 -19.22 23.40 -13.97
N PRO A 618 -19.57 24.44 -14.74
CA PRO A 618 -18.62 25.44 -15.25
C PRO A 618 -17.82 26.21 -14.17
N ASN A 619 -18.27 26.17 -12.92
CA ASN A 619 -17.56 26.73 -11.77
C ASN A 619 -16.48 25.79 -11.20
N GLY A 620 -16.26 24.61 -11.81
CA GLY A 620 -15.29 23.59 -11.38
C GLY A 620 -15.81 22.63 -10.31
N GLN A 621 -17.08 22.74 -9.89
CA GLN A 621 -17.66 21.88 -8.86
C GLN A 621 -18.36 20.67 -9.48
N THR A 622 -18.09 19.47 -8.96
CA THR A 622 -18.82 18.26 -9.34
C THR A 622 -20.02 18.04 -8.43
N VAL A 623 -21.19 17.80 -9.01
CA VAL A 623 -22.46 17.59 -8.29
C VAL A 623 -23.14 16.30 -8.70
N LEU A 624 -23.99 15.75 -7.81
CA LEU A 624 -24.88 14.65 -8.17
C LEU A 624 -25.95 15.11 -9.17
N GLU A 625 -26.19 14.31 -10.20
CA GLU A 625 -27.37 14.42 -11.06
C GLU A 625 -28.51 13.61 -10.43
N ASN A 626 -29.62 14.28 -10.13
CA ASN A 626 -30.85 13.67 -9.62
C ASN A 626 -31.62 12.89 -10.69
#